data_AF-A0A1I5M5R5-F1
#
_entry.id   AF-A0A1I5M5R5-F1
#
_cell.length_a   1.000
_cell.length_b   1.000
_cell.length_c   1.000
_cell.angle_alpha   90.00
_cell.angle_beta   90.00
_cell.angle_gamma   90.00
#
_symmetry.space_group_name_H-M   'P 1'
#
loop_
_entity.id
_entity.type
_entity.pdbx_description
1 polymer ?
#
loop_
_entity_poly.entity_id
_entity_poly.type
_entity_poly.pdbx_seq_one_letter_code
_entity_poly.pdbx_strand_id
1 'polypeptide(L)'
;MKKGIALAISLFSSIAFADPTIFNMELGKTTESHLKSMYNVQHTGTNKYSNGNMYSVPASDINFDGLQKITTIFDTKGVLIAVLTTLPKSKFDYLNQTLGGKYKRASQNIPFVGNKSATYRDGDTEIMAYAALQPSGAKIKG
;
A
#
# COMPACT_ATOMS: atom_id res chain seq x y z
N MET A 1 -22.72 21.87 -56.18
CA MET A 1 -21.32 21.71 -55.72
C MET A 1 -21.31 21.84 -54.20
N LYS A 2 -20.66 20.89 -53.52
CA LYS A 2 -20.84 20.53 -52.09
C LYS A 2 -20.16 21.56 -51.17
N LYS A 3 -20.88 22.10 -50.17
CA LYS A 3 -20.30 22.88 -49.07
C LYS A 3 -19.86 21.90 -47.97
N GLY A 4 -18.54 21.68 -47.84
CA GLY A 4 -17.98 20.87 -46.77
C GLY A 4 -17.86 21.68 -45.49
N ILE A 5 -18.52 21.23 -44.42
CA ILE A 5 -18.28 21.69 -43.05
C ILE A 5 -17.22 20.76 -42.46
N ALA A 6 -16.05 21.31 -42.13
CA ALA A 6 -15.02 20.59 -41.39
C ALA A 6 -15.31 20.73 -39.89
N LEU A 7 -15.74 19.65 -39.25
CA LEU A 7 -15.94 19.58 -37.80
C LEU A 7 -14.64 19.05 -37.16
N ALA A 8 -13.83 19.95 -36.61
CA ALA A 8 -12.61 19.58 -35.89
C ALA A 8 -12.98 19.20 -34.44
N ILE A 9 -13.04 17.90 -34.17
CA ILE A 9 -13.24 17.34 -32.82
C ILE A 9 -11.87 17.19 -32.17
N SER A 10 -11.48 18.12 -31.28
CA SER A 10 -10.29 17.98 -30.45
C SER A 10 -10.60 17.04 -29.28
N LEU A 11 -10.12 15.80 -29.38
CA LEU A 11 -10.14 14.85 -28.27
C LEU A 11 -9.08 15.27 -27.24
N PHE A 12 -9.51 15.93 -26.17
CA PHE A 12 -8.69 16.02 -24.95
C PHE A 12 -8.71 14.65 -24.29
N SER A 13 -7.72 13.82 -24.60
CA SER A 13 -7.45 12.61 -23.82
C SER A 13 -7.06 13.03 -22.41
N SER A 14 -7.99 12.92 -21.47
CA SER A 14 -7.67 12.98 -20.04
C SER A 14 -6.67 11.86 -19.77
N ILE A 15 -5.43 12.24 -19.49
CA ILE A 15 -4.41 11.31 -19.03
C ILE A 15 -4.89 10.84 -17.65
N ALA A 16 -5.57 9.69 -17.62
CA ALA A 16 -5.87 9.00 -16.39
C ALA A 16 -4.54 8.50 -15.84
N PHE A 17 -3.91 9.29 -14.97
CA PHE A 17 -2.85 8.80 -14.12
C PHE A 17 -3.52 7.80 -13.18
N ALA A 18 -3.30 6.51 -13.43
CA ALA A 18 -3.63 5.50 -12.44
C ALA A 18 -2.75 5.79 -11.23
N ASP A 19 -3.38 6.25 -10.15
CA ASP A 19 -2.63 6.52 -8.93
C ASP A 19 -1.93 5.24 -8.51
N PRO A 20 -0.71 5.37 -7.96
CA PRO A 20 0.04 4.20 -7.58
C PRO A 20 -0.78 3.36 -6.60
N THR A 21 -0.94 2.09 -6.95
CA THR A 21 -1.57 1.08 -6.09
C THR A 21 -0.52 0.30 -5.31
N ILE A 22 -0.86 -0.06 -4.07
CA ILE A 22 -0.16 -1.05 -3.25
C ILE A 22 -1.17 -2.14 -2.88
N PHE A 23 -0.90 -3.38 -3.28
CA PHE A 23 -1.84 -4.52 -3.08
C PHE A 23 -3.28 -4.18 -3.51
N ASN A 24 -3.45 -3.61 -4.71
CA ASN A 24 -4.73 -3.15 -5.27
C ASN A 24 -5.45 -2.07 -4.45
N MET A 25 -4.76 -1.38 -3.55
CA MET A 25 -5.29 -0.26 -2.78
C MET A 25 -4.60 1.04 -3.17
N GLU A 26 -5.37 2.12 -3.24
CA GLU A 26 -4.93 3.49 -3.51
C GLU A 26 -5.01 4.28 -2.21
N LEU A 27 -3.89 4.90 -1.81
CA LEU A 27 -3.89 5.81 -0.67
C LEU A 27 -4.74 7.05 -0.97
N GLY A 28 -5.42 7.56 0.05
CA GLY A 28 -6.29 8.73 -0.07
C GLY A 28 -7.57 8.50 -0.86
N LYS A 29 -7.81 7.26 -1.33
CA LYS A 29 -8.95 6.93 -2.20
C LYS A 29 -9.68 5.66 -1.81
N THR A 30 -8.97 4.57 -1.51
CA THR A 30 -9.64 3.31 -1.13
C THR A 30 -10.47 3.51 0.14
N THR A 31 -11.76 3.20 0.06
CA THR A 31 -12.67 3.28 1.20
C THR A 31 -12.73 1.96 1.96
N GLU A 32 -13.19 1.99 3.21
CA GLU A 32 -13.41 0.76 3.98
C GLU A 32 -14.35 -0.23 3.28
N SER A 33 -15.40 0.29 2.62
CA SER A 33 -16.33 -0.56 1.88
C SER A 33 -15.66 -1.22 0.68
N HIS A 34 -14.78 -0.49 -0.02
CA HIS A 34 -14.04 -1.05 -1.14
C HIS A 34 -13.06 -2.12 -0.66
N LEU A 35 -12.34 -1.88 0.45
CA LEU A 35 -11.48 -2.88 1.06
C LEU A 35 -12.25 -4.18 1.41
N LYS A 36 -13.39 -4.06 2.07
CA LYS A 36 -14.25 -5.20 2.46
C LYS A 36 -14.84 -5.96 1.26
N SER A 37 -14.95 -5.31 0.10
CA SER A 37 -15.37 -5.96 -1.14
C SER A 37 -14.26 -6.76 -1.83
N MET A 38 -13.00 -6.38 -1.60
CA MET A 38 -11.83 -7.03 -2.20
C MET A 38 -11.30 -8.19 -1.37
N TYR A 39 -11.39 -8.10 -0.03
CA TYR A 39 -10.71 -8.99 0.89
C TYR A 39 -11.58 -9.39 2.08
N ASN A 40 -11.32 -10.58 2.64
CA ASN A 40 -11.99 -11.03 3.86
C ASN A 40 -11.29 -10.44 5.11
N VAL A 41 -11.59 -9.18 5.40
CA VAL A 41 -10.86 -8.41 6.42
C VAL A 41 -11.40 -8.60 7.83
N GLN A 42 -10.52 -8.50 8.81
CA GLN A 42 -10.88 -8.47 10.24
C GLN A 42 -10.68 -7.05 10.78
N HIS A 43 -11.68 -6.48 11.44
CA HIS A 43 -11.52 -5.22 12.18
C HIS A 43 -10.62 -5.45 13.40
N THR A 44 -9.59 -4.62 13.54
CA THR A 44 -8.58 -4.75 14.61
C THR A 44 -8.60 -3.57 15.59
N GLY A 45 -9.64 -2.74 15.53
CA GLY A 45 -9.83 -1.59 16.40
C GLY A 45 -9.59 -0.24 15.71
N THR A 46 -9.38 0.79 16.52
CA THR A 46 -9.22 2.18 16.08
C THR A 46 -7.76 2.61 16.21
N ASN A 47 -7.23 3.33 15.22
CA ASN A 47 -5.84 3.78 15.23
C ASN A 47 -5.66 5.11 15.97
N LYS A 48 -4.49 5.29 16.59
CA LYS A 48 -4.14 6.52 17.33
C LYS A 48 -3.71 7.71 16.46
N TYR A 49 -3.49 7.50 15.16
CA TYR A 49 -2.99 8.55 14.26
C TYR A 49 -4.12 9.47 13.80
N SER A 50 -5.26 8.88 13.47
CA SER A 50 -6.42 9.60 12.93
C SER A 50 -7.71 9.33 13.72
N ASN A 51 -7.73 8.39 14.65
CA ASN A 51 -8.96 7.85 15.27
C ASN A 51 -9.90 7.14 14.29
N GLY A 52 -9.41 6.75 13.11
CA GLY A 52 -10.16 5.91 12.16
C GLY A 52 -9.95 4.40 12.38
N ASN A 53 -10.66 3.59 11.62
CA ASN A 53 -10.61 2.13 11.77
C ASN A 53 -9.30 1.51 11.28
N MET A 54 -8.96 0.34 11.82
CA MET A 54 -7.90 -0.53 11.33
C MET A 54 -8.46 -1.89 10.97
N TYR A 55 -7.89 -2.48 9.92
CA TYR A 55 -8.23 -3.82 9.49
C TYR A 55 -6.97 -4.65 9.23
N SER A 56 -7.01 -5.91 9.63
CA SER A 56 -6.05 -6.92 9.18
C SER A 56 -6.61 -7.58 7.92
N VAL A 57 -5.78 -7.66 6.88
CA VAL A 57 -6.08 -8.42 5.67
C VAL A 57 -5.31 -9.75 5.74
N PRO A 58 -5.93 -10.91 5.48
CA PRO A 58 -5.20 -12.17 5.41
C PRO A 58 -4.14 -12.09 4.30
N ALA A 59 -2.89 -12.43 4.61
CA ALA A 59 -1.82 -12.39 3.62
C ALA A 59 -2.10 -13.34 2.43
N SER A 60 -2.85 -14.42 2.67
CA SER A 60 -3.32 -15.36 1.64
C SER A 60 -4.24 -14.73 0.59
N ASP A 61 -4.94 -13.65 0.94
CA ASP A 61 -5.87 -12.97 0.03
C ASP A 61 -5.12 -12.04 -0.95
N ILE A 62 -3.82 -11.84 -0.72
CA ILE A 62 -2.97 -10.98 -1.53
C ILE A 62 -1.98 -11.85 -2.30
N ASN A 63 -1.98 -11.71 -3.63
CA ASN A 63 -1.03 -12.39 -4.50
C ASN A 63 0.36 -11.73 -4.45
N PHE A 64 1.04 -11.82 -3.30
CA PHE A 64 2.39 -11.34 -3.09
C PHE A 64 3.22 -12.35 -2.30
N ASP A 65 4.18 -12.97 -2.99
CA ASP A 65 5.04 -13.99 -2.40
C ASP A 65 5.83 -13.47 -1.19
N GLY A 66 5.71 -14.20 -0.08
CA GLY A 66 6.38 -13.88 1.19
C GLY A 66 5.68 -12.82 2.04
N LEU A 67 4.49 -12.33 1.69
CA LEU A 67 3.73 -11.44 2.56
C LEU A 67 3.35 -12.17 3.86
N GLN A 68 3.68 -11.59 5.03
CA GLN A 68 3.40 -12.21 6.33
C GLN A 68 2.24 -11.54 7.05
N LYS A 69 2.20 -10.22 7.00
CA LYS A 69 1.14 -9.43 7.65
C LYS A 69 0.86 -8.19 6.84
N ILE A 70 -0.40 -7.79 6.85
CA ILE A 70 -0.85 -6.52 6.33
C ILE A 70 -1.92 -5.93 7.25
N THR A 71 -1.78 -4.64 7.54
CA THR A 71 -2.74 -3.87 8.32
C THR A 71 -3.01 -2.57 7.59
N THR A 72 -4.28 -2.31 7.29
CA THR A 72 -4.76 -1.08 6.66
C THR A 72 -5.30 -0.15 7.72
N ILE A 73 -4.95 1.13 7.64
CA ILE A 73 -5.34 2.18 8.57
C ILE A 73 -6.14 3.24 7.81
N PHE A 74 -7.31 3.56 8.33
CA PHE A 74 -8.25 4.53 7.75
C PHE A 74 -8.30 5.81 8.59
N ASP A 75 -8.73 6.91 7.99
CA ASP A 75 -9.10 8.13 8.71
C ASP A 75 -10.54 8.08 9.26
N THR A 76 -10.99 9.15 9.92
CA THR A 76 -12.36 9.26 10.43
C THR A 76 -13.42 9.35 9.32
N LYS A 77 -13.02 9.61 8.07
CA LYS A 77 -13.90 9.63 6.90
C LYS A 77 -13.97 8.27 6.21
N GLY A 78 -13.26 7.26 6.73
CA GLY A 78 -13.24 5.90 6.18
C GLY A 78 -12.41 5.77 4.90
N VAL A 79 -11.41 6.64 4.72
CA VAL A 79 -10.47 6.61 3.58
C VAL A 79 -9.11 6.07 4.02
N LEU A 80 -8.49 5.23 3.18
CA LEU A 80 -7.21 4.59 3.46
C LEU A 80 -6.10 5.63 3.53
N ILE A 81 -5.46 5.73 4.68
CA ILE A 81 -4.33 6.65 4.90
C ILE A 81 -3.01 5.92 5.14
N ALA A 82 -3.05 4.63 5.52
CA ALA A 82 -1.82 3.83 5.56
C ALA A 82 -1.99 2.34 5.35
N VAL A 83 -0.94 1.74 4.78
CA VAL A 83 -0.74 0.29 4.70
C VAL A 83 0.54 -0.05 5.44
N LEU A 84 0.41 -0.91 6.45
CA LEU A 84 1.51 -1.49 7.20
C LEU A 84 1.71 -2.93 6.74
N THR A 85 2.90 -3.26 6.28
CA THR A 85 3.20 -4.63 5.82
C THR A 85 4.45 -5.18 6.50
N THR A 86 4.43 -6.49 6.77
CA THR A 86 5.58 -7.26 7.22
C THR A 86 5.99 -8.25 6.14
N LEU A 87 7.25 -8.18 5.72
CA LEU A 87 7.85 -9.01 4.68
C LEU A 87 9.18 -9.64 5.15
N PRO A 88 9.64 -10.75 4.55
CA PRO A 88 11.01 -11.21 4.68
C PRO A 88 11.96 -10.18 4.02
N LYS A 89 13.19 -10.11 4.54
CA LYS A 89 14.21 -9.16 4.04
C LYS A 89 14.44 -9.23 2.53
N SER A 90 14.42 -10.44 1.96
CA SER A 90 14.59 -10.66 0.52
C SER A 90 13.53 -9.99 -0.34
N LYS A 91 12.33 -9.77 0.20
CA LYS A 91 11.21 -9.10 -0.49
C LYS A 91 11.11 -7.62 -0.15
N PHE A 92 11.70 -7.18 0.96
CA PHE A 92 11.72 -5.77 1.35
C PHE A 92 12.36 -4.90 0.27
N ASP A 93 13.52 -5.28 -0.26
CA ASP A 93 14.25 -4.43 -1.22
C ASP A 93 13.44 -4.22 -2.52
N TYR A 94 12.75 -5.26 -2.99
CA TYR A 94 11.83 -5.17 -4.14
C TYR A 94 10.66 -4.21 -3.87
N LEU A 95 9.97 -4.37 -2.72
CA LEU A 95 8.86 -3.49 -2.38
C LEU A 95 9.35 -2.04 -2.19
N ASN A 96 10.49 -1.86 -1.53
CA ASN A 96 11.12 -0.57 -1.29
C ASN A 96 11.47 0.16 -2.60
N GLN A 97 12.00 -0.56 -3.60
CA GLN A 97 12.26 0.00 -4.92
C GLN A 97 10.96 0.37 -5.65
N THR A 98 9.97 -0.53 -5.62
CA THR A 98 8.67 -0.30 -6.27
C THR A 98 7.95 0.92 -5.68
N LEU A 99 7.91 1.03 -4.36
CA LEU A 99 7.30 2.17 -3.67
C LEU A 99 8.12 3.46 -3.89
N GLY A 100 9.44 3.37 -3.92
CA GLY A 100 10.31 4.53 -4.18
C GLY A 100 10.20 5.10 -5.59
N GLY A 101 9.74 4.33 -6.58
CA GLY A 101 9.43 4.83 -7.91
C GLY A 101 8.06 5.50 -8.02
N LYS A 102 7.17 5.28 -7.04
CA LYS A 102 5.76 5.69 -7.08
C LYS A 102 5.43 6.81 -6.09
N TYR A 103 6.08 6.80 -4.93
CA TYR A 103 5.76 7.68 -3.81
C TYR A 103 6.99 8.41 -3.31
N LYS A 104 6.79 9.57 -2.70
CA LYS A 104 7.88 10.32 -2.08
C LYS A 104 8.33 9.61 -0.80
N ARG A 105 9.61 9.27 -0.70
CA ARG A 105 10.18 8.67 0.52
C ARG A 105 10.23 9.72 1.63
N ALA A 106 9.60 9.43 2.76
CA ALA A 106 9.60 10.28 3.95
C ALA A 106 10.73 9.90 4.93
N SER A 107 10.96 8.60 5.13
CA SER A 107 12.05 8.10 5.97
C SER A 107 12.47 6.69 5.55
N GLN A 108 13.67 6.28 5.94
CA GLN A 108 14.15 4.91 5.76
C GLN A 108 15.15 4.51 6.84
N ASN A 109 15.14 3.23 7.21
CA ASN A 109 16.16 2.59 8.03
C ASN A 109 16.48 1.23 7.42
N ILE A 110 17.66 1.11 6.81
CA ILE A 110 18.10 -0.10 6.09
C ILE A 110 19.50 -0.49 6.58
N PRO A 111 19.64 -1.03 7.81
CA PRO A 111 20.93 -1.44 8.33
C PRO A 111 21.39 -2.74 7.64
N PHE A 112 22.71 -2.96 7.59
CA PHE A 112 23.31 -4.18 7.02
C PHE A 112 22.78 -5.45 7.73
N VAL A 113 22.66 -5.40 9.06
CA VAL A 113 22.03 -6.42 9.91
C VAL A 113 20.98 -5.74 10.79
N GLY A 114 19.84 -6.39 11.07
CA GLY A 114 18.70 -5.77 11.79
C GLY A 114 17.42 -5.61 10.96
N ASN A 115 16.38 -5.02 11.55
CA ASN A 115 15.10 -4.79 10.89
C ASN A 115 15.21 -3.68 9.85
N LYS A 116 14.49 -3.81 8.72
CA LYS A 116 14.41 -2.75 7.70
C LYS A 116 13.05 -2.07 7.77
N SER A 117 13.01 -0.77 7.53
CA SER A 117 11.76 -0.03 7.37
C SER A 117 11.91 1.13 6.39
N ALA A 118 10.82 1.47 5.72
CA ALA A 118 10.74 2.69 4.92
C ALA A 118 9.33 3.24 4.99
N THR A 119 9.23 4.56 5.16
CA THR A 119 7.96 5.29 5.11
C THR A 119 7.92 6.13 3.85
N TYR A 120 6.80 6.06 3.15
CA TYR A 120 6.49 6.79 1.94
C TYR A 120 5.29 7.69 2.19
N ARG A 121 5.16 8.76 1.40
CA ARG A 121 4.05 9.70 1.47
C ARG A 121 3.48 10.02 0.10
N ASP A 122 2.18 10.25 0.10
CA ASP A 122 1.43 10.87 -0.98
C ASP A 122 0.48 11.92 -0.38
N GLY A 123 0.81 13.20 -0.52
CA GLY A 123 0.15 14.28 0.23
C GLY A 123 0.19 14.04 1.74
N ASP A 124 -1.00 13.97 2.36
CA ASP A 124 -1.21 13.73 3.80
C ASP A 124 -1.30 12.23 4.16
N THR A 125 -1.09 11.32 3.21
CA THR A 125 -1.20 9.87 3.41
C THR A 125 0.18 9.20 3.46
N GLU A 126 0.31 8.09 4.20
CA GLU A 126 1.60 7.43 4.46
C GLU A 126 1.56 5.92 4.15
N ILE A 127 2.63 5.34 3.58
CA ILE A 127 2.84 3.88 3.55
C ILE A 127 4.04 3.57 4.43
N MET A 128 3.92 2.62 5.34
CA MET A 128 5.09 2.11 6.07
C MET A 128 5.33 0.65 5.71
N ALA A 129 6.39 0.41 4.96
CA ALA A 129 6.91 -0.92 4.72
C ALA A 129 7.85 -1.31 5.86
N TYR A 130 7.62 -2.47 6.48
CA TYR A 130 8.45 -3.00 7.55
C TYR A 130 8.91 -4.43 7.24
N ALA A 131 10.15 -4.75 7.59
CA ALA A 131 10.67 -6.11 7.54
C ALA A 131 11.40 -6.39 8.85
N ALA A 132 10.79 -7.24 9.68
CA ALA A 132 11.44 -7.79 10.88
C ALA A 132 12.43 -8.89 10.48
N LEU A 133 13.49 -9.03 11.27
CA LEU A 133 14.21 -10.29 11.41
C LEU A 133 13.21 -11.35 11.89
N GLN A 134 12.93 -12.35 11.05
CA GLN A 134 12.46 -13.60 11.61
C GLN A 134 13.63 -14.18 12.42
N PRO A 135 13.40 -14.68 13.65
CA PRO A 135 14.38 -15.56 14.26
C PRO A 135 14.59 -16.71 13.27
N SER A 136 15.81 -16.84 12.76
CA SER A 136 16.27 -18.06 12.09
C SER A 136 15.80 -19.21 12.97
N GLY A 137 15.02 -20.12 12.40
CA GLY A 137 14.51 -21.29 13.10
C GLY A 137 15.66 -22.00 13.81
N ALA A 138 15.83 -21.70 15.09
CA ALA A 138 16.64 -22.51 15.97
C ALA A 138 15.84 -23.80 16.11
N LYS A 139 16.22 -24.82 15.33
CA LYS A 139 15.88 -26.18 15.68
C LYS A 139 16.37 -26.36 17.12
N ILE A 140 15.44 -26.39 18.06
CA ILE A 140 15.66 -27.02 19.36
C ILE A 140 15.97 -28.48 18.99
N LYS A 141 17.26 -28.82 18.91
CA LYS A 141 17.66 -30.22 18.98
C LYS A 141 17.33 -30.67 20.40
N GLY A 142 16.52 -31.73 20.50
CA GLY A 142 16.13 -32.34 21.76
C GLY A 142 17.30 -32.97 22.51
#